data_AF-A0A9P6TDB7-F1
#
_entry.id   AF-A0A9P6TDB7-F1
#
_cell.length_a   1.000
_cell.length_b   1.000
_cell.length_c   1.000
_cell.angle_alpha   90.00
_cell.angle_beta   90.00
_cell.angle_gamma   90.00
#
_symmetry.space_group_name_H-M   'P 1'
#
loop_
_entity.id
_entity.type
_entity.pdbx_description
1 polymer ?
#
loop_
_entity_poly.entity_id
_entity_poly.type
_entity_poly.pdbx_seq_one_letter_code
_entity_poly.pdbx_strand_id
1 'polypeptide(L)' 'EILDCCSFKIISNQLNFKYREPALEEIIEKARHLCMFLPKFPCELNPNELEWNFIKTGQF' A
#
# COMPACT_ATOMS: atom_id res chain seq x y z
N GLU A 1 -8.84 14.30 -0.84
CA GLU A 1 -9.12 15.07 -2.07
C GLU A 1 -8.56 14.32 -3.27
N ILE A 2 -9.34 14.23 -4.35
CA ILE A 2 -8.85 13.72 -5.63
C ILE A 2 -8.10 14.89 -6.28
N LEU A 3 -6.80 14.72 -6.50
CA LEU A 3 -5.97 15.71 -7.18
C LEU A 3 -6.47 15.81 -8.63
N ASP A 4 -7.11 16.92 -9.01
CA ASP A 4 -7.61 17.16 -10.37
C ASP A 4 -6.44 17.52 -11.30
N CYS A 5 -5.61 16.51 -11.55
CA CYS A 5 -4.40 16.60 -12.36
C CYS A 5 -4.60 15.77 -13.63
N CYS A 6 -4.37 16.39 -14.80
CA CYS A 6 -4.46 15.70 -16.09
C CYS A 6 -3.62 14.42 -16.12
N SER A 7 -2.42 14.44 -15.50
CA SER A 7 -1.54 13.28 -15.42
C SER A 7 -2.17 12.13 -14.61
N PHE A 8 -2.82 12.43 -13.48
CA PHE A 8 -3.52 11.40 -12.69
C PHE A 8 -4.66 10.77 -13.50
N LYS A 9 -5.43 11.59 -14.23
CA LYS A 9 -6.52 11.11 -15.08
C LYS A 9 -6.00 10.27 -16.25
N ILE A 10 -4.90 10.66 -16.89
CA ILE A 10 -4.30 9.89 -17.99
C ILE A 10 -3.78 8.54 -17.48
N ILE A 11 -3.04 8.53 -16.38
CA ILE A 11 -2.44 7.31 -15.83
C ILE A 11 -3.52 6.33 -15.34
N SER A 12 -4.51 6.83 -14.59
CA SER A 12 -5.62 6.00 -14.09
C SER A 12 -6.51 5.43 -15.21
N ASN A 13 -6.46 5.99 -16.41
CA ASN A 13 -7.19 5.48 -17.57
C ASN A 13 -6.39 4.50 -18.45
N GLN A 14 -5.11 4.28 -18.19
CA GLN A 14 -4.35 3.28 -18.94
C GLN A 14 -4.85 1.86 -18.64
N LEU A 15 -4.96 1.03 -19.68
CA LEU A 15 -5.52 -0.34 -19.59
C LEU A 15 -4.76 -1.19 -18.56
N ASN A 16 -3.44 -1.08 -18.58
CA ASN A 16 -2.51 -1.74 -17.67
C ASN A 16 -2.66 -1.30 -16.20
N PHE A 17 -3.25 -0.13 -15.93
CA PHE A 17 -3.56 0.32 -14.58
C PHE A 17 -4.98 -0.09 -14.13
N LYS A 18 -5.90 -0.29 -15.08
CA LYS A 18 -7.30 -0.69 -14.81
C LYS A 18 -7.52 -2.19 -14.68
N TYR A 19 -6.79 -2.98 -15.46
CA TYR A 19 -7.09 -4.40 -15.66
C TYR A 19 -6.00 -5.34 -15.12
N ARG A 20 -4.90 -4.80 -14.60
CA ARG A 20 -3.82 -5.61 -14.04
C ARG A 20 -3.81 -5.46 -12.52
N GLU A 21 -3.70 -6.59 -11.84
CA GLU A 21 -3.36 -6.60 -10.42
C GLU A 21 -2.00 -5.92 -10.17
N PRO A 22 -1.81 -5.26 -9.01
CA PRO A 22 -0.52 -4.72 -8.61
C PRO A 22 0.61 -5.74 -8.79
N ALA A 23 1.68 -5.35 -9.49
CA ALA A 23 2.79 -6.27 -9.77
C ALA A 23 3.44 -6.86 -8.49
N LEU A 24 3.39 -6.12 -7.39
CA LEU A 24 3.87 -6.59 -6.09
C LEU A 24 2.97 -7.67 -5.49
N GLU A 25 1.65 -7.55 -5.62
CA GLU A 25 0.71 -8.57 -5.17
C GLU A 25 0.98 -9.88 -5.91
N GLU A 26 1.14 -9.83 -7.24
CA GLU A 26 1.46 -11.01 -8.06
C GLU A 26 2.76 -11.71 -7.60
N ILE A 27 3.78 -10.95 -7.22
CA ILE A 27 5.06 -11.51 -6.71
C ILE A 27 4.85 -12.19 -5.36
N ILE A 28 4.11 -11.54 -4.45
CA ILE A 28 3.84 -12.05 -3.09
C ILE A 28 3.01 -13.34 -3.17
N GLU A 29 1.97 -13.36 -4.00
CA GLU A 29 1.11 -14.53 -4.18
C GLU A 29 1.85 -15.70 -4.85
N LYS A 30 2.71 -15.43 -5.84
CA LYS A 30 3.58 -16.47 -6.44
C LYS A 30 4.53 -17.09 -5.44
N ALA A 31 4.98 -16.32 -4.44
CA ALA A 31 5.76 -16.82 -3.33
C ALA A 31 4.92 -17.54 -2.26
N ARG A 32 3.60 -17.72 -2.47
CA ARG A 32 2.63 -18.31 -1.54
C ARG A 32 2.48 -17.54 -0.23
N HIS A 33 2.63 -16.22 -0.29
CA HIS A 33 2.36 -15.31 0.82
C HIS A 33 1.05 -14.55 0.60
N LEU A 34 0.46 -14.05 1.69
CA LEU A 34 -0.72 -13.19 1.66
C LEU A 34 -0.30 -11.73 1.48
N CYS A 35 -0.82 -11.05 0.45
CA CYS A 35 -0.66 -9.61 0.30
C CYS A 35 -1.73 -8.88 1.12
N MET A 36 -1.32 -8.17 2.17
CA MET A 36 -2.23 -7.41 3.03
C MET A 36 -2.33 -5.96 2.57
N PHE A 37 -3.53 -5.50 2.21
CA PHE A 37 -3.80 -4.11 1.87
C PHE A 37 -4.24 -3.34 3.12
N LEU A 38 -3.40 -2.40 3.55
CA LEU A 38 -3.72 -1.52 4.67
C LEU A 38 -4.26 -0.18 4.18
N PRO A 39 -5.24 0.42 4.87
CA PRO A 39 -5.68 1.77 4.57
C PRO A 39 -4.51 2.74 4.74
N LYS A 40 -4.42 3.73 3.85
CA LYS A 40 -3.48 4.83 4.03
C LYS A 40 -3.91 5.61 5.27
N PHE A 41 -2.99 5.87 6.20
CA PHE A 41 -3.02 6.90 7.26
C PHE A 41 -3.19 6.51 8.74
N PRO A 42 -3.81 5.41 9.18
CA PRO A 42 -3.65 5.03 10.58
C PRO A 42 -2.35 4.20 10.73
N CYS A 43 -1.23 4.85 11.01
CA CYS A 43 0.05 4.17 11.31
C CYS A 43 -0.11 3.14 12.45
N GLU A 44 -1.08 3.38 13.34
CA GLU A 44 -1.52 2.49 14.42
C GLU A 44 -1.94 1.10 13.92
N LEU A 45 -2.39 0.97 12.67
CA LEU A 45 -2.79 -0.32 12.07
C LEU A 45 -1.64 -1.06 11.41
N ASN A 46 -0.45 -0.45 11.29
CA ASN A 46 0.74 -1.09 10.75
C ASN A 46 1.60 -1.64 11.90
N PRO A 47 1.69 -2.96 12.10
CA PRO A 47 2.47 -3.55 13.18
C PRO A 47 3.94 -3.11 13.17
N ASN A 48 4.50 -2.84 11.99
CA ASN A 48 5.89 -2.38 11.87
C ASN A 48 6.07 -1.02 12.56
N GLU A 49 5.12 -0.09 12.43
CA GLU A 49 5.23 1.24 13.05
C GLU A 49 5.11 1.16 14.57
N LEU A 50 4.27 0.26 15.09
CA LEU A 50 4.16 -0.01 16.52
C LEU A 50 5.49 -0.53 17.07
N GLU A 51 6.11 -1.50 16.38
CA GLU A 51 7.40 -2.06 16.79
C GLU A 51 8.51 -1.00 16.75
N TRP A 52 8.55 -0.18 15.70
CA TRP A 52 9.50 0.93 15.61
C TRP A 52 9.30 1.96 16.73
N ASN A 53 8.05 2.27 17.09
CA ASN A 53 7.77 3.17 18.20
C ASN A 53 8.26 2.59 19.54
N PHE A 54 7.99 1.30 19.78
CA PHE A 54 8.46 0.61 20.98
C PHE A 54 9.99 0.60 21.07
N ILE A 55 10.69 0.27 19.97
CA ILE A 55 12.17 0.26 19.95
C ILE A 55 12.74 1.65 20.25
N LYS A 56 12.08 2.72 19.79
CA LYS A 56 12.55 4.10 20.00
C LYS A 56 12.23 4.65 21.38
N THR A 57 11.10 4.30 21.96
CA THR A 57 10.55 4.95 23.16
C THR A 57 10.53 4.05 24.40
N GLY A 58 10.64 2.73 24.21
CA GLY A 58 10.46 1.73 25.26
C GLY A 58 9.01 1.59 25.75
N GLN A 59 8.04 2.15 25.02
CA GLN A 59 6.62 2.18 25.40
C GLN A 59 5.76 1.60 24.28
N PHE A 60 4.71 0.86 24.67
CA PHE A 60 3.65 0.40 23.77
C PHE A 60 2.55 1.45 23.66
#